data_AF-A0A957T884-F1
#
_entry.id   AF-A0A957T884-F1
#
_cell.length_a   1.000
_cell.length_b   1.000
_cell.length_c   1.000
_cell.angle_alpha   90.00
_cell.angle_beta   90.00
_cell.angle_gamma   90.00
#
_symmetry.space_group_name_H-M   'P 1'
#
loop_
_entity.id
_entity.type
_entity.pdbx_description
1 polymer ?
#
loop_
_entity_poly.entity_id
_entity_poly.type
_entity_poly.pdbx_seq_one_letter_code
_entity_poly.pdbx_strand_id
1 'polypeptide(L)'
;LLWYDIARRRVKAGGQARFIAASLLSGYLWLGVGGVLALRHGGLMAGPIYDAMLHAVFLGFVFSMIFGHALIIFPALLQVDMVYRPWLYSHLVLLHVTLMLRVAGDLIPYWPARLWGGLLNAVVLLLFLANTIASVRRRPHN
;
A
#
# COMPACT_ATOMS: atom_id res chain seq x y z
N LEU A 1 -22.18 -20.86 2.50
CA LEU A 1 -20.85 -20.43 1.98
C LEU A 1 -20.59 -18.92 2.07
N LEU A 2 -21.60 -18.05 2.22
CA LEU A 2 -21.41 -16.58 2.35
C LEU A 2 -21.11 -16.05 3.77
N TRP A 3 -21.16 -16.91 4.80
CA TRP A 3 -21.04 -16.52 6.21
C TRP A 3 -19.68 -16.82 6.85
N TYR A 4 -18.79 -17.45 6.11
CA TYR A 4 -17.41 -17.73 6.53
C TYR A 4 -16.44 -16.82 5.77
N ASP A 5 -16.71 -15.52 5.81
CA ASP A 5 -15.80 -14.53 5.30
C ASP A 5 -14.59 -14.42 6.24
N ILE A 6 -13.54 -15.15 5.89
CA ILE A 6 -12.25 -15.20 6.59
C ILE A 6 -11.68 -13.79 6.76
N ALA A 7 -11.99 -12.84 5.86
CA ALA A 7 -11.55 -11.47 5.94
C ALA A 7 -12.12 -10.76 7.19
N ARG A 8 -13.40 -10.94 7.50
CA ARG A 8 -14.05 -10.29 8.65
C ARG A 8 -13.58 -10.84 10.00
N ARG A 9 -13.25 -12.14 10.05
CA ARG A 9 -12.67 -12.77 11.26
C ARG A 9 -11.21 -12.37 11.46
N ARG A 10 -10.42 -12.18 10.39
CA ARG A 10 -9.04 -11.68 10.45
C ARG A 10 -8.94 -10.23 10.93
N VAL A 11 -9.95 -9.39 10.67
CA VAL A 11 -10.02 -8.02 11.23
C VAL A 11 -10.27 -8.05 12.75
N LYS A 12 -11.05 -9.03 13.23
CA LYS A 12 -11.26 -9.27 14.67
C LYS A 12 -10.09 -9.99 15.34
N ALA A 13 -9.29 -10.74 14.59
CA ALA A 13 -8.01 -11.28 15.04
C ALA A 13 -7.00 -10.13 15.13
N GLY A 14 -6.83 -9.57 16.33
CA GLY A 14 -5.95 -8.43 16.57
C GLY A 14 -4.51 -8.65 16.08
N GLY A 15 -3.80 -7.54 15.85
CA GLY A 15 -2.39 -7.56 15.48
C GLY A 15 -2.13 -7.65 13.97
N GLN A 16 -1.28 -8.60 13.58
CA GLN A 16 -0.78 -8.77 12.21
C GLN A 16 -1.89 -9.06 11.19
N ALA A 17 -2.86 -9.92 11.54
CA ALA A 17 -3.95 -10.29 10.64
C ALA A 17 -4.83 -9.09 10.25
N ARG A 18 -5.10 -8.19 11.20
CA ARG A 18 -5.86 -6.95 10.94
C ARG A 18 -5.10 -6.00 10.02
N PHE A 19 -3.78 -5.87 10.19
CA PHE A 19 -2.95 -5.04 9.32
C PHE A 19 -2.96 -5.56 7.88
N ILE A 20 -2.73 -6.87 7.69
CA ILE A 20 -2.78 -7.52 6.37
C ILE A 20 -4.15 -7.27 5.71
N ALA A 21 -5.24 -7.45 6.44
CA ALA A 21 -6.59 -7.24 5.94
C ALA A 21 -6.85 -5.77 5.54
N ALA A 22 -6.37 -4.80 6.33
CA ALA A 22 -6.49 -3.38 6.01
C ALA A 22 -5.71 -3.02 4.74
N SER A 23 -4.49 -3.52 4.59
CA SER A 23 -3.67 -3.31 3.40
C SER A 23 -4.29 -3.93 2.15
N LEU A 24 -4.85 -5.15 2.26
CA LEU A 24 -5.59 -5.82 1.19
C LEU A 24 -6.82 -5.03 0.74
N LEU A 25 -7.71 -4.71 1.69
CA LEU A 25 -8.97 -4.02 1.40
C LEU A 25 -8.72 -2.66 0.74
N SER A 26 -7.75 -1.93 1.26
CA SER A 26 -7.39 -0.63 0.72
C SER A 26 -6.66 -0.71 -0.62
N GLY A 27 -5.85 -1.74 -0.84
CA GLY A 27 -5.31 -2.04 -2.17
C GLY A 27 -6.41 -2.30 -3.19
N TYR A 28 -7.41 -3.12 -2.86
CA TYR A 28 -8.54 -3.40 -3.75
C TYR A 28 -9.37 -2.15 -4.03
N LEU A 29 -9.55 -1.26 -3.06
CA LEU A 29 -10.20 0.04 -3.27
C LEU A 29 -9.46 0.82 -4.36
N TRP A 30 -8.13 0.93 -4.28
CA TRP A 30 -7.31 1.62 -5.26
C TRP A 30 -7.30 0.95 -6.64
N LEU A 31 -7.33 -0.39 -6.68
CA LEU A 31 -7.50 -1.13 -7.93
C LEU A 31 -8.84 -0.79 -8.60
N GLY A 32 -9.91 -0.68 -7.81
CA GLY A 32 -11.21 -0.21 -8.28
C GLY A 32 -11.15 1.22 -8.84
N VAL A 33 -10.47 2.14 -8.15
CA VAL A 33 -10.25 3.51 -8.62
C VAL A 33 -9.49 3.52 -9.95
N GLY A 34 -8.37 2.78 -10.04
CA GLY A 34 -7.60 2.63 -11.27
C GLY A 34 -8.43 2.03 -12.42
N GLY A 35 -9.27 1.03 -12.12
CA GLY A 35 -10.19 0.43 -13.09
C GLY A 35 -11.26 1.41 -13.59
N VAL A 36 -11.84 2.22 -12.70
CA VAL A 36 -12.79 3.28 -13.10
C VAL A 36 -12.12 4.34 -13.97
N LEU A 37 -10.90 4.74 -13.64
CA LEU A 37 -10.12 5.67 -14.46
C LEU A 37 -9.84 5.08 -15.85
N ALA A 38 -9.46 3.79 -15.91
CA ALA A 38 -9.20 3.07 -17.15
C ALA A 38 -10.46 2.90 -18.01
N LEU A 39 -11.63 2.65 -17.42
CA LEU A 39 -12.88 2.55 -18.17
C LEU A 39 -13.33 3.90 -18.73
N ARG A 40 -13.11 5.00 -18.00
CA ARG A 40 -13.49 6.35 -18.44
C ARG A 40 -12.54 6.96 -19.46
N HIS A 41 -11.25 6.64 -19.38
CA HIS A 41 -10.18 7.27 -20.17
C HIS A 41 -9.33 6.25 -20.94
N GLY A 42 -9.85 5.03 -21.13
CA GLY A 42 -9.17 3.93 -21.80
C GLY A 42 -8.86 4.30 -23.24
N GLY A 43 -7.59 4.61 -23.50
CA GLY A 43 -7.12 5.15 -24.79
C GLY A 43 -6.06 6.24 -24.61
N LEU A 44 -5.99 6.88 -23.44
CA LEU A 44 -4.88 7.77 -23.10
C LEU A 44 -3.62 6.94 -22.85
N MET A 45 -2.59 7.17 -23.65
CA MET A 45 -1.25 6.57 -23.51
C MET A 45 -0.27 7.51 -22.78
N ALA A 46 -0.67 8.76 -22.51
CA ALA A 46 0.15 9.77 -21.87
C ALA A 46 -0.71 10.83 -21.17
N GLY A 47 -0.11 11.58 -20.25
CA GLY A 47 -0.70 12.74 -19.59
C GLY A 47 -1.08 12.51 -18.12
N PRO A 48 -1.56 13.57 -17.43
CA PRO A 48 -1.80 13.52 -15.99
C PRO A 48 -2.80 12.44 -15.55
N ILE A 49 -3.87 12.24 -16.32
CA ILE A 49 -4.89 11.22 -16.00
C ILE A 49 -4.31 9.80 -16.13
N TYR A 50 -3.46 9.57 -17.14
CA TYR A 50 -2.75 8.31 -17.31
C TYR A 50 -1.79 8.08 -16.14
N ASP A 51 -1.04 9.11 -15.72
CA ASP A 51 -0.20 9.03 -14.52
C ASP A 51 -1.03 8.65 -13.28
N ALA A 52 -2.18 9.29 -13.06
CA ALA A 52 -3.07 8.98 -11.94
C ALA A 52 -3.51 7.51 -11.93
N MET A 53 -3.88 6.99 -13.10
CA MET A 53 -4.25 5.57 -13.27
C MET A 53 -3.09 4.65 -12.88
N LEU A 54 -1.88 4.92 -13.39
CA LEU A 54 -0.70 4.12 -13.06
C LEU A 54 -0.37 4.18 -11.57
N HIS A 55 -0.45 5.35 -10.94
CA HIS A 55 -0.16 5.50 -9.51
C HIS A 55 -1.23 4.80 -8.65
N ALA A 56 -2.51 4.87 -9.04
CA ALA A 56 -3.57 4.13 -8.35
C ALA A 56 -3.33 2.61 -8.38
N VAL A 57 -2.88 2.08 -9.51
CA VAL A 57 -2.61 0.63 -9.64
C VAL A 57 -1.29 0.24 -8.96
N PHE A 58 -0.16 0.86 -9.32
CA PHE A 58 1.13 0.44 -8.80
C PHE A 58 1.32 0.83 -7.33
N LEU A 59 1.13 2.10 -6.97
CA LEU A 59 1.30 2.54 -5.58
C LEU A 59 0.08 2.16 -4.73
N GLY A 60 -1.13 2.41 -5.23
CA GLY A 60 -2.34 2.15 -4.46
C GLY A 60 -2.61 0.68 -4.24
N PHE A 61 -2.59 -0.13 -5.30
CA PHE A 61 -2.87 -1.56 -5.19
C PHE A 61 -1.62 -2.39 -4.90
N VAL A 62 -0.59 -2.36 -5.76
CA VAL A 62 0.56 -3.27 -5.64
C VAL A 62 1.36 -3.01 -4.36
N PHE A 63 1.71 -1.76 -4.05
CA PHE A 63 2.46 -1.47 -2.82
C PHE A 63 1.66 -1.74 -1.55
N SER A 64 0.35 -1.46 -1.52
CA SER A 64 -0.49 -1.87 -0.38
C SER A 64 -0.47 -3.39 -0.18
N MET A 65 -0.51 -4.17 -1.25
CA MET A 65 -0.39 -5.64 -1.18
C MET A 65 0.97 -6.09 -0.64
N ILE A 66 2.05 -5.45 -1.10
CA ILE A 66 3.41 -5.69 -0.61
C ILE A 66 3.49 -5.38 0.89
N PHE A 67 2.97 -4.24 1.34
CA PHE A 67 3.01 -3.86 2.75
C PHE A 67 2.28 -4.86 3.64
N GLY A 68 1.10 -5.30 3.23
CA GLY A 68 0.36 -6.34 3.94
C GLY A 68 1.18 -7.63 4.07
N HIS A 69 1.69 -8.14 2.97
CA HIS A 69 2.36 -9.45 2.94
C HIS A 69 3.83 -9.42 3.37
N ALA A 70 4.44 -8.24 3.50
CA ALA A 70 5.83 -8.06 3.92
C ALA A 70 6.16 -8.88 5.18
N LEU A 71 5.25 -8.88 6.17
CA LEU A 71 5.42 -9.59 7.44
C LEU A 71 5.37 -11.12 7.33
N ILE A 72 5.01 -11.67 6.16
CA ILE A 72 4.97 -13.10 5.88
C ILE A 72 6.10 -13.45 4.91
N ILE A 73 6.26 -12.66 3.85
CA ILE A 73 7.23 -12.92 2.77
C ILE A 73 8.66 -12.70 3.26
N PHE A 74 8.97 -11.59 3.92
CA PHE A 74 10.34 -11.32 4.38
C PHE A 74 10.88 -12.37 5.36
N PRO A 75 10.18 -12.79 6.43
CA PRO A 75 10.70 -13.83 7.32
C PRO A 75 10.85 -15.18 6.61
N ALA A 76 10.01 -15.49 5.60
CA ALA A 76 10.14 -16.70 4.81
C ALA A 76 11.38 -16.69 3.88
N LEU A 77 11.69 -15.54 3.27
CA LEU A 77 12.82 -15.41 2.35
C LEU A 77 14.16 -15.20 3.07
N LEU A 78 14.18 -14.36 4.11
CA LEU A 78 15.39 -13.98 4.83
C LEU A 78 15.68 -14.91 6.02
N GLN A 79 14.77 -15.85 6.33
CA GLN A 79 14.85 -16.74 7.49
C GLN A 79 15.06 -16.00 8.82
N VAL A 80 14.47 -14.81 8.95
CA VAL A 80 14.50 -13.97 10.15
C VAL A 80 13.15 -13.99 10.86
N ASP A 81 13.12 -13.62 12.14
CA ASP A 81 11.86 -13.38 12.83
C ASP A 81 11.44 -11.92 12.65
N MET A 82 10.20 -11.70 12.25
CA MET A 82 9.58 -10.38 12.21
C MET A 82 8.52 -10.26 13.30
N VAL A 83 8.70 -9.27 14.17
CA VAL A 83 7.72 -8.97 15.22
C VAL A 83 6.78 -7.89 14.73
N TYR A 84 5.48 -8.17 14.75
CA TYR A 84 4.47 -7.16 14.43
C TYR A 84 4.51 -6.01 15.43
N ARG A 85 4.60 -4.78 14.91
CA ARG A 85 4.54 -3.54 15.70
C ARG A 85 3.44 -2.62 15.15
N PRO A 86 2.66 -1.93 16.00
CA PRO A 86 1.64 -0.97 15.55
C PRO A 86 2.19 0.15 14.65
N TRP A 87 3.48 0.47 14.77
CA TRP A 87 4.17 1.44 13.93
C TRP A 87 4.13 1.10 12.42
N LEU A 88 3.88 -0.14 12.04
CA LEU A 88 3.69 -0.53 10.64
C LEU A 88 2.44 0.12 10.00
N TYR A 89 1.49 0.62 10.78
CA TYR A 89 0.39 1.40 10.21
C TYR A 89 0.84 2.77 9.69
N SER A 90 1.98 3.30 10.14
CA SER A 90 2.46 4.62 9.75
C SER A 90 2.64 4.74 8.23
N HIS A 91 3.44 3.86 7.64
CA HIS A 91 3.72 3.89 6.20
C HIS A 91 2.46 3.57 5.37
N LEU A 92 1.55 2.73 5.88
CA LEU A 92 0.28 2.46 5.20
C LEU A 92 -0.61 3.70 5.16
N VAL A 93 -0.83 4.37 6.30
CA VAL A 93 -1.67 5.57 6.34
C VAL A 93 -1.04 6.70 5.53
N LEU A 94 0.27 6.89 5.66
CA LEU A 94 0.98 7.90 4.89
C LEU A 94 0.86 7.63 3.39
N LEU A 95 1.03 6.38 2.93
CA LEU A 95 0.87 6.02 1.51
C LEU A 95 -0.48 6.50 0.97
N HIS A 96 -1.56 6.27 1.70
CA HIS A 96 -2.90 6.60 1.21
C HIS A 96 -3.13 8.09 1.15
N VAL A 97 -2.63 8.84 2.14
CA VAL A 97 -2.70 10.30 2.15
C VAL A 97 -1.87 10.89 0.99
N THR A 98 -0.64 10.43 0.79
CA THR A 98 0.24 10.94 -0.26
C THR A 98 -0.22 10.53 -1.65
N LEU A 99 -0.82 9.36 -1.78
CA LEU A 99 -1.41 8.88 -3.02
C LEU A 99 -2.70 9.63 -3.36
N MET A 100 -3.57 9.93 -2.38
CA MET A 100 -4.73 10.79 -2.59
C MET A 100 -4.30 12.16 -3.10
N LEU A 101 -3.26 12.77 -2.50
CA LEU A 101 -2.70 14.04 -2.96
C LEU A 101 -2.18 13.93 -4.41
N ARG A 102 -1.45 12.86 -4.73
CA ARG A 102 -0.92 12.60 -6.07
C ARG A 102 -2.03 12.50 -7.11
N VAL A 103 -3.01 11.62 -6.87
CA VAL A 103 -4.14 11.38 -7.78
C VAL A 103 -5.02 12.62 -7.93
N ALA A 104 -5.30 13.35 -6.84
CA ALA A 104 -6.05 14.60 -6.91
C ALA A 104 -5.30 15.69 -7.70
N GLY A 105 -3.97 15.77 -7.53
CA GLY A 105 -3.13 16.68 -8.31
C GLY A 105 -3.12 16.38 -9.80
N ASP A 106 -3.20 15.11 -10.17
CA ASP A 106 -3.31 14.66 -11.56
C ASP A 106 -4.70 14.93 -12.17
N LEU A 107 -5.77 14.90 -11.36
CA LEU A 107 -7.15 15.19 -11.80
C LEU A 107 -7.46 16.70 -11.90
N ILE A 108 -6.88 17.53 -11.03
CA ILE A 108 -7.14 18.99 -10.94
C ILE A 108 -6.00 19.80 -11.63
N PRO A 109 -5.32 19.20 -12.62
CA PRO A 109 -3.96 19.53 -13.11
C PRO A 109 -3.10 20.46 -12.24
N TYR A 110 -3.06 20.25 -10.92
CA TYR A 110 -2.38 21.15 -9.99
C TYR A 110 -0.94 20.70 -9.79
N TRP A 111 -0.03 21.41 -10.47
CA TRP A 111 1.39 21.06 -10.54
C TRP A 111 2.06 20.87 -9.15
N PRO A 112 1.87 21.75 -8.16
CA PRO A 112 2.51 21.57 -6.85
C PRO A 112 2.04 20.31 -6.14
N ALA A 113 0.73 19.96 -6.19
CA ALA A 113 0.24 18.73 -5.58
C ALA A 113 0.82 17.48 -6.24
N ARG A 114 1.02 17.48 -7.57
CA ARG A 114 1.70 16.36 -8.27
C ARG A 114 3.12 16.18 -7.76
N LEU A 115 3.88 17.27 -7.68
CA LEU A 115 5.28 17.24 -7.23
C LEU A 115 5.40 16.76 -5.79
N TRP A 116 4.66 17.38 -4.87
CA TRP A 116 4.65 17.00 -3.46
C TRP A 116 4.10 15.59 -3.25
N GLY A 117 3.03 15.23 -3.96
CA GLY A 117 2.48 13.87 -3.93
C GLY A 117 3.52 12.83 -4.36
N GLY A 118 4.24 13.06 -5.47
CA GLY A 118 5.30 12.16 -5.92
C GLY A 118 6.45 12.03 -4.92
N LEU A 119 6.98 13.15 -4.44
CA LEU A 119 8.10 13.18 -3.49
C LEU A 119 7.73 12.51 -2.17
N LEU A 120 6.56 12.81 -1.63
CA LEU A 120 6.09 12.21 -0.39
C LEU A 120 5.87 10.71 -0.56
N ASN A 121 5.31 10.24 -1.68
CA ASN A 121 5.20 8.80 -1.95
C ASN A 121 6.56 8.10 -1.93
N ALA A 122 7.61 8.70 -2.50
CA ALA A 122 8.97 8.15 -2.43
C ALA A 122 9.48 8.08 -0.98
N VAL A 123 9.25 9.12 -0.17
CA VAL A 123 9.58 9.14 1.26
C VAL A 123 8.83 8.03 2.02
N VAL A 124 7.57 7.75 1.67
CA VAL A 124 6.80 6.65 2.27
C VAL A 124 7.45 5.29 1.97
N LEU A 125 7.94 5.07 0.75
CA LEU A 125 8.62 3.82 0.40
C LEU A 125 9.92 3.64 1.20
N LEU A 126 10.68 4.72 1.40
CA LEU A 126 11.88 4.70 2.25
C LEU A 126 11.53 4.42 3.71
N LEU A 127 10.46 5.05 4.22
CA LEU A 127 9.96 4.80 5.57
C LEU A 127 9.49 3.35 5.76
N PHE A 128 8.83 2.78 4.75
CA PHE A 128 8.47 1.37 4.74
C PHE A 128 9.72 0.47 4.85
N LEU A 129 10.75 0.75 4.06
CA LEU A 129 12.00 -0.01 4.10
C LEU A 129 12.68 0.10 5.47
N ALA A 130 12.78 1.32 6.01
CA ALA A 130 13.35 1.56 7.34
C ALA A 130 12.58 0.82 8.44
N ASN A 131 11.24 0.89 8.42
CA ASN A 131 10.38 0.18 9.37
C ASN A 131 10.53 -1.35 9.26
N THR A 132 10.65 -1.86 8.03
CA THR A 132 10.86 -3.28 7.75
C THR A 132 12.17 -3.74 8.36
N ILE A 133 13.27 -3.04 8.09
CA ILE A 133 14.60 -3.34 8.64
C ILE A 133 14.59 -3.28 10.18
N ALA A 134 13.98 -2.24 10.76
CA ALA A 134 13.88 -2.08 12.21
C ALA A 134 13.04 -3.18 12.90
N SER A 135 12.15 -3.84 12.15
CA SER A 135 11.28 -4.92 12.65
C SER A 135 11.91 -6.31 12.53
N VAL A 136 13.04 -6.44 11.83
CA VAL A 136 13.78 -7.70 11.68
C VAL A 136 14.56 -8.00 12.96
N ARG A 137 14.36 -9.20 13.52
CA ARG A 137 15.19 -9.78 14.57
C ARG A 137 15.92 -11.00 14.01
N ARG A 138 17.23 -11.08 14.27
CA ARG A 138 18.03 -12.26 13.91
C ARG A 138 17.54 -13.44 14.75
N ARG A 139 17.27 -14.57 14.09
CA ARG A 139 17.05 -15.84 14.78
C ARG A 139 18.38 -16.26 15.43
N PRO A 140 18.42 -16.58 16.74
CA PRO A 140 19.59 -17.23 17.31
C PRO A 140 19.72 -18.61 16.63
N HIS A 141 20.85 -18.82 15.96
CA HIS A 141 21.20 -20.09 15.36
C HIS A 141 21.64 -21.01 16.52
N ASN A 142 20.72 -21.83 17.03
CA ASN A 142 21.06 -22.97 17.89
C ASN A 142 21.17 -24.21 17.03
#